data_AF-A0A0J7IJV5-F1
#
_entry.id   AF-A0A0J7IJV5-F1
#
_cell.length_a   1.000
_cell.length_b   1.000
_cell.length_c   1.000
_cell.angle_alpha   90.00
_cell.angle_beta   90.00
_cell.angle_gamma   90.00
#
_symmetry.space_group_name_H-M   'P 1'
#
loop_
_entity.id
_entity.type
_entity.pdbx_description
1 polymer ?
#
loop_
_entity_poly.entity_id
_entity_poly.type
_entity_poly.pdbx_seq_one_letter_code
_entity_poly.pdbx_strand_id
1 'polypeptide(L)'
;MKKILFSSLILFGLYAHAQINVTASAGTATATYTTLKNAFDAINTGVHQGDINLSVTANTTETAVAVLNASTTYTSIIIKPTAAVTIGGAVASNPVVRILGSNVTIDGSSTAGGTTRDLTFSNTSTTSPSVFFMGSATSTAPLTNVVVKNAVFINGGNGTTNFVIANGTTTAGFFNNITVQNNDVRTGFNGIFILADTTAAANGNNLLITGNTVNTNIVQNGILVSGVGGTSTVSNNIIGITRTSSGTSASPAGSLGINIGAGTNNVSIYGNTISAKNTSATATGVSYATGIAISSGAANVSTKVYNNTISEISGILGYVNSSGIYLGGATPNVSIYSNKISGLKNNNTVGNPMQGILLGSSSTAANTVVYNNVISDVLGTGASQVSGIYAFAGAGYKVYNNTVNLNTSNAETGTTAAMYVHANITAASALDIRNNIFANTRTAGNRYSIYSAAANTVFGNINYNDYSTTGTALGFIGSDRTTLTDIQTGFGGNANSLNLAPVFVSATDLHLSTSSNSGLDNKGTPLPEVTVDFGGATRGAAPDMGAYEFTYSALAVSDVNKANPDITVYPNPFMDVLKISDVKGIKSIHIIDPSGRNLKMLTPAKELDLGDLKAGLYMISLEFENGTTKALKVIKK
;
A
#
# COMPACT_ATOMS: atom_id res chain seq x y z
N MET A 1 21.87 -73.31 -52.76
CA MET A 1 20.96 -72.26 -52.24
C MET A 1 21.54 -71.71 -50.94
N LYS A 2 22.15 -70.51 -50.96
CA LYS A 2 22.49 -69.75 -49.76
C LYS A 2 21.93 -68.35 -49.95
N LYS A 3 20.83 -68.03 -49.29
CA LYS A 3 20.23 -66.68 -49.26
C LYS A 3 20.98 -65.88 -48.21
N ILE A 4 21.64 -64.80 -48.63
CA ILE A 4 22.18 -63.77 -47.74
C ILE A 4 21.06 -62.76 -47.53
N LEU A 5 20.62 -62.61 -46.29
CA LEU A 5 19.62 -61.63 -45.87
C LEU A 5 20.37 -60.33 -45.51
N PHE A 6 20.21 -59.28 -46.31
CA PHE A 6 20.65 -57.93 -45.96
C PHE A 6 19.55 -57.27 -45.12
N SER A 7 19.79 -57.10 -43.82
CA SER A 7 18.94 -56.28 -42.94
C SER A 7 19.41 -54.84 -42.99
N SER A 8 18.63 -53.97 -43.63
CA SER A 8 18.82 -52.51 -43.63
C SER A 8 18.41 -51.92 -42.28
N LEU A 9 19.40 -51.45 -41.51
CA LEU A 9 19.20 -50.67 -40.29
C LEU A 9 18.92 -49.21 -40.69
N ILE A 10 17.66 -48.78 -40.59
CA ILE A 10 17.28 -47.37 -40.78
C ILE A 10 17.60 -46.64 -39.47
N LEU A 11 18.68 -45.86 -39.48
CA LEU A 11 19.08 -44.98 -38.39
C LEU A 11 18.16 -43.74 -38.41
N PHE A 12 17.16 -43.68 -37.53
CA PHE A 12 16.46 -42.43 -37.24
C PHE A 12 17.45 -41.49 -36.55
N GLY A 13 18.00 -40.52 -37.30
CA GLY A 13 18.74 -39.43 -36.70
C GLY A 13 17.85 -38.68 -35.71
N LEU A 14 18.23 -38.66 -34.43
CA LEU A 14 17.66 -37.74 -33.47
C LEU A 14 18.01 -36.31 -33.95
N TYR A 15 17.05 -35.64 -34.57
CA TYR A 15 17.14 -34.20 -34.77
C TYR A 15 17.03 -33.53 -33.40
N ALA A 16 18.16 -33.09 -32.85
CA ALA A 16 18.15 -32.21 -31.70
C ALA A 16 17.42 -30.92 -32.10
N HIS A 17 16.21 -30.71 -31.59
CA HIS A 17 15.46 -29.50 -31.85
C HIS A 17 16.22 -28.29 -31.27
N ALA A 18 16.51 -27.32 -32.12
CA ALA A 18 16.98 -26.00 -31.68
C ALA A 18 15.96 -25.34 -30.75
N GLN A 19 16.43 -24.75 -29.66
CA GLN A 19 15.58 -24.17 -28.60
C GLN A 19 15.72 -22.65 -28.54
N ILE A 20 16.83 -22.11 -29.04
CA ILE A 20 17.10 -20.68 -29.15
C ILE A 20 17.41 -20.35 -30.62
N ASN A 21 16.60 -19.50 -31.23
CA ASN A 21 16.88 -18.92 -32.55
C ASN A 21 17.51 -17.54 -32.38
N VAL A 22 18.60 -17.27 -33.10
CA VAL A 22 19.30 -15.98 -33.08
C VAL A 22 19.20 -15.32 -34.45
N THR A 23 18.87 -14.04 -34.46
CA THR A 23 19.04 -13.15 -35.61
C THR A 23 19.93 -11.98 -35.21
N ALA A 24 20.80 -11.50 -36.12
CA ALA A 24 21.74 -10.43 -35.85
C ALA A 24 21.86 -9.50 -37.07
N SER A 25 22.05 -8.19 -36.86
CA SER A 25 22.24 -7.23 -37.95
C SER A 25 23.67 -7.19 -38.50
N ALA A 26 24.64 -7.77 -37.79
CA ALA A 26 26.02 -7.93 -38.23
C ALA A 26 26.63 -9.26 -37.76
N GLY A 27 27.77 -9.64 -38.34
CA GLY A 27 28.38 -10.95 -38.11
C GLY A 27 27.57 -12.08 -38.79
N THR A 28 27.38 -13.18 -38.09
CA THR A 28 26.52 -14.28 -38.55
C THR A 28 25.05 -13.90 -38.34
N ALA A 29 24.33 -13.64 -39.43
CA ALA A 29 22.99 -13.09 -39.38
C ALA A 29 21.94 -14.01 -38.72
N THR A 30 22.09 -15.33 -38.82
CA THR A 30 21.15 -16.29 -38.23
C THR A 30 21.87 -17.52 -37.70
N ALA A 31 21.48 -18.01 -36.52
CA ALA A 31 21.93 -19.30 -36.00
C ALA A 31 20.91 -19.89 -35.03
N THR A 32 21.12 -21.15 -34.65
CA THR A 32 20.28 -21.84 -33.68
C THR A 32 21.12 -22.54 -32.63
N TYR A 33 20.68 -22.52 -31.37
CA TYR A 33 21.36 -23.13 -30.24
C TYR A 33 20.41 -23.97 -29.41
N THR A 34 20.96 -24.97 -28.72
CA THR A 34 20.22 -25.83 -27.79
C THR A 34 20.10 -25.23 -26.39
N THR A 35 20.88 -24.20 -26.04
CA THR A 35 20.81 -23.55 -24.72
C THR A 35 21.01 -22.05 -24.87
N LEU A 36 20.55 -21.28 -23.88
CA LEU A 36 20.84 -19.85 -23.83
C LEU A 36 22.33 -19.62 -23.62
N LYS A 37 23.00 -20.46 -22.81
CA LYS A 37 24.45 -20.38 -22.63
C LYS A 37 25.20 -20.49 -23.96
N ASN A 38 24.87 -21.45 -24.82
CA ASN A 38 25.57 -21.62 -26.11
C ASN A 38 25.35 -20.40 -27.03
N ALA A 39 24.16 -19.81 -27.02
CA ALA A 39 23.90 -18.57 -27.75
C ALA A 39 24.72 -17.40 -27.20
N PHE A 40 24.80 -17.25 -25.88
CA PHE A 40 25.62 -16.22 -25.23
C PHE A 40 27.11 -16.40 -25.48
N ASP A 41 27.63 -17.63 -25.45
CA ASP A 41 29.04 -17.92 -25.76
C ASP A 41 29.39 -17.47 -27.20
N ALA A 42 28.50 -17.70 -28.15
CA ALA A 42 28.66 -17.23 -29.53
C ALA A 42 28.63 -15.69 -29.65
N ILE A 43 27.72 -15.02 -28.92
CA ILE A 43 27.66 -13.55 -28.87
C ILE A 43 28.95 -12.99 -28.25
N ASN A 44 29.40 -13.57 -27.13
CA ASN A 44 30.59 -13.15 -26.39
C ASN A 44 31.88 -13.28 -27.22
N THR A 45 31.92 -14.23 -28.16
CA THR A 45 33.04 -14.44 -29.09
C THR A 45 32.91 -13.63 -30.38
N GLY A 46 31.86 -12.80 -30.52
CA GLY A 46 31.64 -11.93 -31.68
C GLY A 46 31.06 -12.62 -32.90
N VAL A 47 30.53 -13.85 -32.77
CA VAL A 47 29.86 -14.57 -33.87
C VAL A 47 28.64 -13.79 -34.34
N HIS A 48 27.86 -13.24 -33.41
CA HIS A 48 26.71 -12.38 -33.66
C HIS A 48 27.03 -10.96 -33.19
N GLN A 49 26.72 -9.96 -34.02
CA GLN A 49 27.10 -8.56 -33.81
C GLN A 49 25.94 -7.61 -34.15
N GLY A 50 26.07 -6.34 -33.79
CA GLY A 50 25.03 -5.34 -34.01
C GLY A 50 23.80 -5.58 -33.12
N ASP A 51 22.60 -5.46 -33.68
CA ASP A 51 21.34 -5.71 -32.99
C ASP A 51 21.01 -7.19 -33.05
N ILE A 52 20.82 -7.82 -31.89
CA ILE A 52 20.66 -9.27 -31.78
C ILE A 52 19.31 -9.59 -31.14
N ASN A 53 18.52 -10.45 -31.79
CA ASN A 53 17.28 -10.98 -31.23
C ASN A 53 17.42 -12.48 -30.97
N LEU A 54 17.15 -12.89 -29.73
CA LEU A 54 17.07 -14.27 -29.29
C LEU A 54 15.60 -14.64 -29.06
N SER A 55 15.13 -15.61 -29.84
CA SER A 55 13.79 -16.18 -29.75
C SER A 55 13.85 -17.54 -29.09
N VAL A 56 13.25 -17.67 -27.90
CA VAL A 56 13.18 -18.92 -27.12
C VAL A 56 11.97 -19.72 -27.58
N THR A 57 12.21 -20.81 -28.30
CA THR A 57 11.17 -21.61 -28.95
C THR A 57 10.77 -22.86 -28.19
N ALA A 58 11.61 -23.31 -27.25
CA ALA A 58 11.36 -24.45 -26.38
C ALA A 58 12.13 -24.32 -25.05
N ASN A 59 11.83 -25.20 -24.08
CA ASN A 59 12.53 -25.23 -22.80
C ASN A 59 14.01 -25.56 -22.96
N THR A 60 14.92 -24.86 -22.29
CA THR A 60 16.36 -25.20 -22.25
C THR A 60 16.76 -25.83 -20.93
N THR A 61 17.85 -26.60 -20.96
CA THR A 61 18.53 -27.14 -19.77
C THR A 61 19.93 -26.57 -19.65
N GLU A 62 20.12 -25.59 -18.77
CA GLU A 62 21.41 -24.98 -18.45
C GLU A 62 22.15 -25.82 -17.39
N THR A 63 23.32 -26.38 -17.74
CA THR A 63 24.19 -27.11 -16.79
C THR A 63 25.23 -26.23 -16.11
N ALA A 64 25.37 -25.00 -16.59
CA ALA A 64 26.24 -23.95 -16.08
C ALA A 64 25.59 -22.59 -16.34
N VAL A 65 26.13 -21.52 -15.75
CA VAL A 65 25.59 -20.17 -15.92
C VAL A 65 25.62 -19.76 -17.40
N ALA A 66 24.49 -19.29 -17.92
CA ALA A 66 24.42 -18.54 -19.16
C ALA A 66 24.87 -17.09 -18.89
N VAL A 67 26.10 -16.75 -19.24
CA VAL A 67 26.68 -15.42 -18.99
C VAL A 67 26.75 -14.61 -20.29
N LEU A 68 26.10 -13.45 -20.32
CA LEU A 68 26.31 -12.45 -21.35
C LEU A 68 27.30 -11.40 -20.85
N ASN A 69 28.46 -11.29 -21.51
CA ASN A 69 29.51 -10.35 -21.13
C ASN A 69 29.24 -8.94 -21.68
N ALA A 70 29.83 -7.94 -21.04
CA ALA A 70 29.97 -6.62 -21.64
C ALA A 70 30.82 -6.74 -22.92
N SER A 71 30.31 -6.22 -24.03
CA SER A 71 31.01 -6.20 -25.30
C SER A 71 30.61 -4.96 -26.09
N THR A 72 31.51 -4.49 -26.96
CA THR A 72 31.24 -3.44 -27.94
C THR A 72 30.77 -4.02 -29.29
N THR A 73 30.73 -5.35 -29.44
CA THR A 73 30.37 -6.02 -30.69
C THR A 73 28.87 -6.02 -30.97
N TYR A 74 28.02 -5.82 -29.96
CA TYR A 74 26.58 -5.69 -30.12
C TYR A 74 26.11 -4.30 -29.66
N THR A 75 25.06 -3.81 -30.29
CA THR A 75 24.41 -2.52 -29.99
C THR A 75 23.21 -2.72 -29.08
N SER A 76 22.44 -3.79 -29.31
CA SER A 76 21.29 -4.16 -28.49
C SER A 76 21.06 -5.66 -28.49
N ILE A 77 20.48 -6.18 -27.41
CA ILE A 77 20.04 -7.57 -27.32
C ILE A 77 18.60 -7.63 -26.83
N ILE A 78 17.77 -8.38 -27.54
CA ILE A 78 16.40 -8.67 -27.14
C ILE A 78 16.24 -10.18 -26.95
N ILE A 79 15.68 -10.60 -25.82
CA ILE A 79 15.36 -12.01 -25.52
C ILE A 79 13.85 -12.11 -25.31
N LYS A 80 13.18 -12.91 -26.15
CA LYS A 80 11.72 -13.12 -26.07
C LYS A 80 11.36 -14.59 -26.31
N PRO A 81 10.32 -15.11 -25.66
CA PRO A 81 9.78 -16.43 -25.99
C PRO A 81 8.80 -16.36 -27.17
N THR A 82 8.59 -17.49 -27.85
CA THR A 82 7.51 -17.64 -28.84
C THR A 82 6.33 -18.49 -28.34
N ALA A 83 6.47 -19.07 -27.16
CA ALA A 83 5.47 -19.87 -26.45
C ALA A 83 5.77 -19.84 -24.95
N ALA A 84 4.91 -20.42 -24.11
CA ALA A 84 5.26 -20.64 -22.71
C ALA A 84 6.45 -21.62 -22.58
N VAL A 85 7.59 -21.13 -22.08
CA VAL A 85 8.87 -21.85 -22.05
C VAL A 85 9.66 -21.57 -20.77
N THR A 86 10.53 -22.51 -20.41
CA THR A 86 11.45 -22.42 -19.26
C THR A 86 12.90 -22.47 -19.72
N ILE A 87 13.69 -21.48 -19.31
CA ILE A 87 15.15 -21.55 -19.31
C ILE A 87 15.57 -21.94 -17.89
N GLY A 88 16.05 -23.16 -17.69
CA GLY A 88 16.32 -23.63 -16.33
C GLY A 88 17.32 -24.75 -16.24
N GLY A 89 17.63 -25.15 -15.00
CA GLY A 89 18.57 -26.23 -14.72
C GLY A 89 18.99 -26.27 -13.26
N ALA A 90 19.77 -27.29 -12.88
CA ALA A 90 20.30 -27.44 -11.53
C ALA A 90 21.69 -26.78 -11.43
N VAL A 91 21.73 -25.45 -11.43
CA VAL A 91 22.99 -24.69 -11.41
C VAL A 91 23.40 -24.39 -9.96
N ALA A 92 24.41 -25.10 -9.45
CA ALA A 92 24.84 -24.99 -8.06
C ALA A 92 25.67 -23.72 -7.77
N SER A 93 25.39 -23.09 -6.63
CA SER A 93 26.12 -21.92 -6.10
C SER A 93 26.22 -20.73 -7.08
N ASN A 94 25.30 -20.65 -8.03
CA ASN A 94 25.34 -19.69 -9.13
C ASN A 94 23.92 -19.41 -9.68
N PRO A 95 23.73 -18.28 -10.38
CA PRO A 95 22.50 -18.02 -11.12
C PRO A 95 22.38 -18.89 -12.37
N VAL A 96 21.17 -19.08 -12.91
CA VAL A 96 20.97 -19.68 -14.24
C VAL A 96 21.44 -18.70 -15.32
N VAL A 97 21.11 -17.42 -15.16
CA VAL A 97 21.46 -16.36 -16.12
C VAL A 97 22.20 -15.22 -15.43
N ARG A 98 23.27 -14.73 -16.07
CA ARG A 98 24.03 -13.56 -15.64
C ARG A 98 24.18 -12.56 -16.79
N ILE A 99 23.72 -11.33 -16.58
CA ILE A 99 23.84 -10.24 -17.57
C ILE A 99 24.85 -9.20 -17.07
N LEU A 100 25.97 -9.09 -17.77
CA LEU A 100 27.03 -8.12 -17.50
C LEU A 100 27.10 -7.01 -18.57
N GLY A 101 26.32 -7.16 -19.64
CA GLY A 101 26.28 -6.27 -20.80
C GLY A 101 25.12 -5.29 -20.80
N SER A 102 25.36 -4.08 -21.32
CA SER A 102 24.37 -3.01 -21.45
C SER A 102 23.43 -3.19 -22.65
N ASN A 103 22.34 -2.42 -22.72
CA ASN A 103 21.37 -2.41 -23.82
C ASN A 103 20.66 -3.76 -24.05
N VAL A 104 20.24 -4.40 -22.95
CA VAL A 104 19.59 -5.71 -22.96
C VAL A 104 18.13 -5.59 -22.56
N THR A 105 17.23 -6.15 -23.37
CA THR A 105 15.82 -6.31 -23.03
C THR A 105 15.47 -7.79 -22.94
N ILE A 106 15.07 -8.23 -21.75
CA ILE A 106 14.41 -9.52 -21.54
C ILE A 106 12.93 -9.24 -21.40
N ASP A 107 12.13 -9.73 -22.34
CA ASP A 107 10.69 -9.55 -22.34
C ASP A 107 10.00 -10.90 -22.48
N GLY A 108 9.54 -11.42 -21.34
CA GLY A 108 8.93 -12.73 -21.25
C GLY A 108 7.53 -12.85 -21.84
N SER A 109 6.98 -11.81 -22.46
CA SER A 109 5.72 -11.94 -23.20
C SER A 109 5.94 -12.53 -24.59
N SER A 110 5.21 -13.59 -24.93
CA SER A 110 5.17 -14.13 -26.31
C SER A 110 4.32 -13.29 -27.27
N THR A 111 3.56 -12.32 -26.75
CA THR A 111 2.72 -11.42 -27.54
C THR A 111 3.47 -10.12 -27.83
N ALA A 112 3.40 -9.63 -29.07
CA ALA A 112 3.99 -8.35 -29.44
C ALA A 112 3.37 -7.20 -28.62
N GLY A 113 4.18 -6.50 -27.84
CA GLY A 113 3.71 -5.44 -26.93
C GLY A 113 2.85 -5.94 -25.76
N GLY A 114 2.76 -7.25 -25.53
CA GLY A 114 1.94 -7.83 -24.48
C GLY A 114 2.58 -7.79 -23.09
N THR A 115 1.81 -8.27 -22.11
CA THR A 115 2.18 -8.34 -20.68
C THR A 115 2.11 -9.76 -20.11
N THR A 116 2.01 -10.77 -20.98
CA THR A 116 1.98 -12.20 -20.58
C THR A 116 3.32 -12.62 -19.99
N ARG A 117 3.32 -13.59 -19.07
CA ARG A 117 4.54 -14.08 -18.40
C ARG A 117 4.94 -15.47 -18.89
N ASP A 118 5.24 -15.57 -20.19
CA ASP A 118 5.47 -16.85 -20.89
C ASP A 118 6.91 -17.37 -20.78
N LEU A 119 7.87 -16.52 -20.40
CA LEU A 119 9.25 -16.93 -20.14
C LEU A 119 9.48 -17.14 -18.64
N THR A 120 9.83 -18.37 -18.27
CA THR A 120 10.25 -18.73 -16.91
C THR A 120 11.76 -18.97 -16.85
N PHE A 121 12.43 -18.37 -15.86
CA PHE A 121 13.77 -18.75 -15.45
C PHE A 121 13.69 -19.58 -14.17
N SER A 122 14.31 -20.77 -14.16
CA SER A 122 14.18 -21.69 -13.03
C SER A 122 15.50 -22.36 -12.63
N ASN A 123 15.94 -22.18 -11.39
CA ASN A 123 17.05 -22.95 -10.84
C ASN A 123 16.54 -24.05 -9.91
N THR A 124 16.77 -25.32 -10.22
CA THR A 124 16.32 -26.45 -9.40
C THR A 124 17.41 -27.03 -8.49
N SER A 125 18.59 -26.40 -8.44
CA SER A 125 19.67 -26.84 -7.57
C SER A 125 19.24 -26.78 -6.09
N THR A 126 19.67 -27.78 -5.31
CA THR A 126 19.53 -27.79 -3.85
C THR A 126 20.72 -27.13 -3.14
N THR A 127 21.80 -26.85 -3.88
CA THR A 127 23.03 -26.25 -3.36
C THR A 127 23.08 -24.78 -3.77
N SER A 128 22.77 -23.89 -2.83
CA SER A 128 22.85 -22.43 -2.96
C SER A 128 22.35 -21.87 -4.32
N PRO A 129 21.10 -22.18 -4.73
CA PRO A 129 20.62 -21.81 -6.05
C PRO A 129 20.33 -20.31 -6.16
N SER A 130 20.55 -19.70 -7.31
CA SER A 130 20.01 -18.38 -7.65
C SER A 130 19.46 -18.41 -9.07
N VAL A 131 18.63 -17.45 -9.47
CA VAL A 131 18.00 -17.50 -10.80
C VAL A 131 18.67 -16.52 -11.74
N PHE A 132 18.74 -15.25 -11.36
CA PHE A 132 19.07 -14.18 -12.29
C PHE A 132 19.92 -13.09 -11.63
N PHE A 133 21.15 -12.91 -12.12
CA PHE A 133 22.02 -11.82 -11.68
C PHE A 133 22.27 -10.85 -12.83
N MET A 134 22.36 -9.57 -12.51
CA MET A 134 22.90 -8.58 -13.43
C MET A 134 23.73 -7.54 -12.69
N GLY A 135 24.65 -6.92 -13.40
CA GLY A 135 25.47 -5.86 -12.83
C GLY A 135 26.69 -5.52 -13.67
N SER A 136 27.46 -4.54 -13.20
CA SER A 136 28.71 -4.13 -13.84
C SER A 136 29.71 -5.29 -13.95
N ALA A 137 30.27 -5.50 -15.15
CA ALA A 137 31.32 -6.51 -15.38
C ALA A 137 32.63 -6.20 -14.62
N THR A 138 32.92 -4.92 -14.39
CA THR A 138 34.04 -4.40 -13.58
C THR A 138 33.51 -3.40 -12.57
N SER A 139 34.16 -3.23 -11.42
CA SER A 139 33.65 -2.42 -10.31
C SER A 139 33.65 -0.90 -10.53
N THR A 140 33.62 -0.40 -11.76
CA THR A 140 33.56 1.06 -12.06
C THR A 140 32.77 1.41 -13.31
N ALA A 141 32.62 0.50 -14.27
CA ALA A 141 31.83 0.73 -15.48
C ALA A 141 30.37 0.26 -15.26
N PRO A 142 29.37 1.16 -15.24
CA PRO A 142 28.01 0.78 -14.92
C PRO A 142 27.37 -0.11 -15.99
N LEU A 143 26.60 -1.09 -15.56
CA LEU A 143 25.59 -1.74 -16.42
C LEU A 143 24.50 -0.71 -16.76
N THR A 144 24.17 -0.52 -18.03
CA THR A 144 23.19 0.50 -18.44
C THR A 144 22.13 -0.01 -19.39
N ASN A 145 20.95 0.60 -19.33
CA ASN A 145 19.84 0.39 -20.26
C ASN A 145 19.41 -1.09 -20.32
N VAL A 146 19.12 -1.67 -19.14
CA VAL A 146 18.64 -3.05 -19.04
C VAL A 146 17.19 -3.06 -18.59
N VAL A 147 16.36 -3.78 -19.35
CA VAL A 147 14.94 -3.97 -19.06
C VAL A 147 14.70 -5.46 -18.87
N VAL A 148 14.16 -5.83 -17.70
CA VAL A 148 13.69 -7.19 -17.42
C VAL A 148 12.21 -7.10 -17.12
N LYS A 149 11.38 -7.61 -18.02
CA LYS A 149 9.94 -7.51 -17.89
C LYS A 149 9.20 -8.78 -18.27
N ASN A 150 7.99 -8.89 -17.73
CA ASN A 150 7.02 -9.92 -18.13
C ASN A 150 7.56 -11.35 -17.96
N ALA A 151 8.43 -11.63 -16.99
CA ALA A 151 9.04 -12.96 -16.82
C ALA A 151 8.73 -13.55 -15.44
N VAL A 152 8.90 -14.87 -15.30
CA VAL A 152 8.78 -15.60 -14.03
C VAL A 152 10.16 -16.06 -13.58
N PHE A 153 10.50 -15.90 -12.30
CA PHE A 153 11.77 -16.30 -11.70
C PHE A 153 11.51 -17.23 -10.51
N ILE A 154 11.93 -18.49 -10.62
CA ILE A 154 11.65 -19.54 -9.63
C ILE A 154 12.97 -20.13 -9.12
N ASN A 155 13.23 -19.98 -7.82
CA ASN A 155 14.40 -20.59 -7.20
C ASN A 155 14.06 -21.93 -6.53
N GLY A 156 15.04 -22.84 -6.48
CA GLY A 156 14.88 -24.18 -5.92
C GLY A 156 14.85 -24.21 -4.39
N GLY A 157 15.24 -23.12 -3.73
CA GLY A 157 15.23 -22.96 -2.28
C GLY A 157 15.26 -21.51 -1.83
N ASN A 158 14.98 -21.29 -0.55
CA ASN A 158 14.85 -19.95 0.07
C ASN A 158 16.07 -19.57 0.94
N GLY A 159 17.18 -20.30 0.84
CA GLY A 159 18.43 -20.00 1.56
C GLY A 159 19.32 -18.97 0.87
N THR A 160 18.98 -18.58 -0.36
CA THR A 160 19.79 -17.72 -1.24
C THR A 160 18.91 -16.71 -1.98
N THR A 161 19.51 -15.62 -2.46
CA THR A 161 18.79 -14.58 -3.20
C THR A 161 18.41 -15.03 -4.61
N ASN A 162 17.19 -14.70 -5.04
CA ASN A 162 16.64 -15.11 -6.34
C ASN A 162 17.10 -14.18 -7.49
N PHE A 163 16.72 -12.90 -7.44
CA PHE A 163 17.01 -11.89 -8.46
C PHE A 163 17.95 -10.81 -7.89
N VAL A 164 19.10 -10.58 -8.53
CA VAL A 164 20.12 -9.64 -8.04
C VAL A 164 20.51 -8.59 -9.08
N ILE A 165 20.62 -7.34 -8.63
CA ILE A 165 21.20 -6.21 -9.36
C ILE A 165 22.34 -5.63 -8.52
N ALA A 166 23.59 -5.91 -8.92
CA ALA A 166 24.77 -5.46 -8.18
C ALA A 166 26.03 -5.40 -9.10
N ASN A 167 27.11 -6.12 -8.78
CA ASN A 167 28.28 -6.29 -9.66
C ASN A 167 28.26 -7.62 -10.47
N GLY A 168 27.07 -8.16 -10.74
CA GLY A 168 26.91 -9.49 -11.35
C GLY A 168 27.08 -10.65 -10.36
N THR A 169 27.31 -10.33 -9.07
CA THR A 169 27.24 -11.21 -7.91
C THR A 169 26.34 -10.58 -6.83
N THR A 170 26.47 -10.96 -5.56
CA THR A 170 25.78 -10.35 -4.42
C THR A 170 26.59 -9.24 -3.73
N THR A 171 27.67 -8.78 -4.34
CA THR A 171 28.46 -7.63 -3.87
C THR A 171 28.02 -6.36 -4.59
N ALA A 172 28.02 -5.23 -3.89
CA ALA A 172 27.64 -3.93 -4.45
C ALA A 172 28.36 -3.63 -5.77
N GLY A 173 27.64 -3.04 -6.72
CA GLY A 173 28.17 -2.73 -8.05
C GLY A 173 27.58 -1.49 -8.69
N PHE A 174 27.88 -1.30 -9.98
CA PHE A 174 27.52 -0.09 -10.71
C PHE A 174 26.47 -0.37 -11.77
N PHE A 175 25.41 0.43 -11.79
CA PHE A 175 24.34 0.32 -12.79
C PHE A 175 23.55 1.61 -12.90
N ASN A 176 22.94 1.88 -14.06
CA ASN A 176 22.01 3.00 -14.28
C ASN A 176 20.95 2.61 -15.32
N ASN A 177 19.81 3.30 -15.35
CA ASN A 177 18.74 3.08 -16.33
C ASN A 177 18.27 1.62 -16.35
N ILE A 178 17.82 1.14 -15.20
CA ILE A 178 17.41 -0.25 -15.01
C ILE A 178 15.91 -0.31 -14.77
N THR A 179 15.22 -1.18 -15.52
CA THR A 179 13.78 -1.42 -15.34
C THR A 179 13.53 -2.89 -15.01
N VAL A 180 12.84 -3.14 -13.91
CA VAL A 180 12.29 -4.45 -13.51
C VAL A 180 10.78 -4.31 -13.43
N GLN A 181 10.07 -4.86 -14.42
CA GLN A 181 8.64 -4.58 -14.59
C GLN A 181 7.77 -5.82 -14.81
N ASN A 182 6.64 -5.90 -14.10
CA ASN A 182 5.64 -6.95 -14.33
C ASN A 182 6.21 -8.38 -14.30
N ASN A 183 7.21 -8.63 -13.45
CA ASN A 183 7.75 -9.97 -13.24
C ASN A 183 7.07 -10.69 -12.08
N ASP A 184 7.18 -12.01 -12.06
CA ASP A 184 6.78 -12.87 -10.95
C ASP A 184 8.01 -13.51 -10.31
N VAL A 185 8.36 -13.12 -9.08
CA VAL A 185 9.56 -13.61 -8.39
C VAL A 185 9.13 -14.46 -7.19
N ARG A 186 9.50 -15.74 -7.21
CA ARG A 186 9.06 -16.75 -6.24
C ARG A 186 10.22 -17.54 -5.68
N THR A 187 10.15 -17.86 -4.39
CA THR A 187 11.15 -18.62 -3.64
C THR A 187 12.52 -17.95 -3.57
N GLY A 188 13.01 -17.67 -2.36
CA GLY A 188 14.29 -17.00 -2.16
C GLY A 188 14.44 -16.42 -0.76
N PHE A 189 15.69 -16.23 -0.33
CA PHE A 189 15.97 -15.47 0.89
C PHE A 189 15.56 -14.01 0.69
N ASN A 190 15.88 -13.48 -0.48
CA ASN A 190 15.40 -12.20 -0.98
C ASN A 190 14.74 -12.41 -2.35
N GLY A 191 13.68 -11.65 -2.64
CA GLY A 191 13.02 -11.62 -3.94
C GLY A 191 13.85 -10.84 -4.96
N ILE A 192 13.67 -9.52 -4.98
CA ILE A 192 14.45 -8.59 -5.82
C ILE A 192 15.45 -7.85 -4.92
N PHE A 193 16.75 -8.02 -5.20
CA PHE A 193 17.83 -7.56 -4.34
C PHE A 193 18.78 -6.64 -5.08
N ILE A 194 18.82 -5.38 -4.67
CA ILE A 194 19.60 -4.34 -5.33
C ILE A 194 20.66 -3.80 -4.37
N LEU A 195 21.93 -3.87 -4.80
CA LEU A 195 23.07 -3.29 -4.09
C LEU A 195 23.90 -2.43 -5.05
N ALA A 196 23.73 -1.12 -4.96
CA ALA A 196 24.62 -0.16 -5.59
C ALA A 196 25.81 0.15 -4.69
N ASP A 197 26.98 0.30 -5.31
CA ASP A 197 28.15 0.85 -4.65
C ASP A 197 27.94 2.35 -4.37
N THR A 198 28.27 2.80 -3.17
CA THR A 198 28.01 4.16 -2.68
C THR A 198 29.13 5.16 -3.01
N THR A 199 30.24 4.72 -3.60
CA THR A 199 31.39 5.60 -3.91
C THR A 199 31.08 6.62 -5.01
N ALA A 200 30.09 6.37 -5.86
CA ALA A 200 29.64 7.30 -6.89
C ALA A 200 28.22 7.83 -6.59
N ALA A 201 28.11 9.15 -6.39
CA ALA A 201 26.89 9.81 -5.94
C ALA A 201 25.67 9.61 -6.86
N ALA A 202 25.87 9.37 -8.16
CA ALA A 202 24.78 9.15 -9.13
C ALA A 202 24.59 7.67 -9.50
N ASN A 203 25.28 6.74 -8.84
CA ASN A 203 25.12 5.32 -9.15
C ASN A 203 23.70 4.82 -8.83
N GLY A 204 23.19 3.92 -9.65
CA GLY A 204 21.82 3.42 -9.56
C GLY A 204 20.75 4.39 -10.06
N ASN A 205 21.13 5.45 -10.79
CA ASN A 205 20.17 6.43 -11.27
C ASN A 205 19.17 5.81 -12.26
N ASN A 206 17.91 6.27 -12.19
CA ASN A 206 16.81 5.76 -13.00
C ASN A 206 16.56 4.26 -12.81
N LEU A 207 16.59 3.80 -11.55
CA LEU A 207 16.14 2.45 -11.19
C LEU A 207 14.62 2.42 -11.03
N LEU A 208 13.93 1.63 -11.85
CA LEU A 208 12.49 1.45 -11.82
C LEU A 208 12.13 0.00 -11.49
N ILE A 209 11.40 -0.22 -10.40
CA ILE A 209 10.89 -1.53 -9.98
C ILE A 209 9.37 -1.43 -9.86
N THR A 210 8.64 -1.87 -10.88
CA THR A 210 7.20 -1.61 -10.95
C THR A 210 6.32 -2.77 -11.42
N GLY A 211 5.13 -2.91 -10.83
CA GLY A 211 4.15 -3.91 -11.26
C GLY A 211 4.57 -5.37 -10.99
N ASN A 212 5.63 -5.61 -10.23
CA ASN A 212 6.11 -6.96 -9.98
C ASN A 212 5.28 -7.64 -8.90
N THR A 213 5.14 -8.95 -9.03
CA THR A 213 4.64 -9.84 -7.98
C THR A 213 5.84 -10.48 -7.31
N VAL A 214 6.07 -10.20 -6.03
CA VAL A 214 7.13 -10.83 -5.22
C VAL A 214 6.46 -11.55 -4.06
N ASN A 215 6.15 -12.81 -4.28
CA ASN A 215 5.38 -13.60 -3.33
C ASN A 215 5.90 -15.03 -3.24
N THR A 216 5.29 -15.83 -2.37
CA THR A 216 5.50 -17.29 -2.30
C THR A 216 6.93 -17.67 -1.89
N ASN A 217 7.09 -18.09 -0.63
CA ASN A 217 8.36 -18.62 -0.10
C ASN A 217 9.56 -17.65 -0.21
N ILE A 218 9.28 -16.34 -0.16
CA ILE A 218 10.27 -15.29 0.08
C ILE A 218 10.32 -15.01 1.58
N VAL A 219 11.50 -14.99 2.19
CA VAL A 219 11.61 -15.04 3.67
C VAL A 219 12.20 -13.79 4.34
N GLN A 220 13.15 -13.07 3.73
CA GLN A 220 13.77 -11.89 4.37
C GLN A 220 13.31 -10.57 3.75
N ASN A 221 13.68 -10.28 2.50
CA ASN A 221 13.27 -9.06 1.81
C ASN A 221 12.44 -9.41 0.58
N GLY A 222 11.25 -8.82 0.44
CA GLY A 222 10.54 -8.83 -0.84
C GLY A 222 11.36 -8.06 -1.88
N ILE A 223 11.55 -6.77 -1.62
CA ILE A 223 12.42 -5.90 -2.41
C ILE A 223 13.42 -5.21 -1.48
N LEU A 224 14.72 -5.34 -1.75
CA LEU A 224 15.78 -4.53 -1.13
C LEU A 224 16.35 -3.55 -2.14
N VAL A 225 16.45 -2.27 -1.76
CA VAL A 225 17.25 -1.26 -2.47
C VAL A 225 18.26 -0.68 -1.48
N SER A 226 19.55 -0.86 -1.74
CA SER A 226 20.62 -0.28 -0.92
C SER A 226 21.67 0.40 -1.78
N GLY A 227 22.23 1.52 -1.28
CA GLY A 227 23.38 2.20 -1.84
C GLY A 227 23.15 2.98 -3.13
N VAL A 228 21.90 3.08 -3.60
CA VAL A 228 21.57 3.86 -4.80
C VAL A 228 21.70 5.34 -4.49
N GLY A 229 22.74 6.00 -5.00
CA GLY A 229 22.92 7.45 -4.83
C GLY A 229 22.05 8.29 -5.78
N GLY A 230 21.68 7.72 -6.94
CA GLY A 230 20.79 8.33 -7.92
C GLY A 230 19.31 8.29 -7.51
N THR A 231 18.41 8.26 -8.50
CA THR A 231 16.96 8.13 -8.28
C THR A 231 16.47 6.69 -8.39
N SER A 232 15.53 6.31 -7.53
CA SER A 232 14.85 5.01 -7.63
C SER A 232 13.34 5.10 -7.37
N THR A 233 12.57 4.26 -8.06
CA THR A 233 11.12 4.15 -7.92
C THR A 233 10.72 2.70 -7.67
N VAL A 234 9.98 2.45 -6.60
CA VAL A 234 9.40 1.16 -6.26
C VAL A 234 7.88 1.31 -6.22
N SER A 235 7.17 0.90 -7.28
CA SER A 235 5.74 1.19 -7.40
C SER A 235 4.85 0.07 -7.89
N ASN A 236 3.59 0.06 -7.48
CA ASN A 236 2.57 -0.88 -7.98
C ASN A 236 2.96 -2.36 -7.83
N ASN A 237 3.85 -2.71 -6.89
CA ASN A 237 4.25 -4.09 -6.68
C ASN A 237 3.27 -4.77 -5.71
N ILE A 238 3.04 -6.07 -5.91
CA ILE A 238 2.32 -6.93 -4.98
C ILE A 238 3.36 -7.78 -4.25
N ILE A 239 3.49 -7.57 -2.95
CA ILE A 239 4.53 -8.19 -2.14
C ILE A 239 3.88 -8.99 -1.02
N GLY A 240 4.22 -10.27 -0.92
CA GLY A 240 3.71 -11.17 0.11
C GLY A 240 4.80 -12.13 0.58
N ILE A 241 5.45 -11.82 1.69
CA ILE A 241 6.55 -12.62 2.22
C ILE A 241 6.15 -13.38 3.48
N THR A 242 6.72 -14.56 3.68
CA THR A 242 6.45 -15.38 4.86
C THR A 242 7.71 -16.10 5.27
N ARG A 243 8.19 -15.82 6.48
CA ARG A 243 9.30 -16.50 7.10
C ARG A 243 8.80 -17.49 8.15
N THR A 244 9.30 -18.71 8.13
CA THR A 244 8.89 -19.77 9.06
C THR A 244 9.88 -20.00 10.21
N SER A 245 10.95 -19.22 10.28
CA SER A 245 12.02 -19.37 11.27
C SER A 245 12.23 -18.09 12.09
N SER A 246 12.74 -18.24 13.30
CA SER A 246 13.16 -17.13 14.17
C SER A 246 14.67 -16.92 14.12
N GLY A 247 15.13 -15.79 14.66
CA GLY A 247 16.55 -15.43 14.77
C GLY A 247 17.03 -15.43 16.22
N THR A 248 18.20 -14.85 16.44
CA THR A 248 18.77 -14.62 17.79
C THR A 248 18.75 -13.12 18.10
N SER A 249 19.06 -12.72 19.34
CA SER A 249 19.18 -11.30 19.66
C SER A 249 20.29 -10.58 18.87
N ALA A 250 21.34 -11.31 18.48
CA ALA A 250 22.45 -10.77 17.68
C ALA A 250 22.12 -10.71 16.18
N SER A 251 21.26 -11.61 15.68
CA SER A 251 20.80 -11.63 14.30
C SER A 251 19.29 -11.94 14.27
N PRO A 252 18.45 -10.92 14.50
CA PRO A 252 17.01 -11.09 14.51
C PRO A 252 16.48 -11.49 13.13
N ALA A 253 15.47 -12.34 13.12
CA ALA A 253 14.77 -12.78 11.92
C ALA A 253 13.86 -11.67 11.36
N GLY A 254 14.35 -10.90 10.41
CA GLY A 254 13.57 -9.89 9.71
C GLY A 254 12.73 -10.45 8.56
N SER A 255 11.49 -10.00 8.47
CA SER A 255 10.62 -10.12 7.31
C SER A 255 10.19 -8.73 6.85
N LEU A 256 10.82 -8.22 5.80
CA LEU A 256 10.67 -6.87 5.26
C LEU A 256 10.03 -6.90 3.88
N GLY A 257 8.86 -6.31 3.70
CA GLY A 257 8.22 -6.23 2.39
C GLY A 257 9.08 -5.43 1.40
N ILE A 258 9.31 -4.15 1.71
CA ILE A 258 10.28 -3.29 1.04
C ILE A 258 11.31 -2.81 2.07
N ASN A 259 12.58 -2.96 1.75
CA ASN A 259 13.69 -2.50 2.57
C ASN A 259 14.52 -1.49 1.79
N ILE A 260 14.61 -0.28 2.30
CA ILE A 260 15.51 0.76 1.82
C ILE A 260 16.70 0.83 2.77
N GLY A 261 17.82 0.28 2.31
CA GLY A 261 19.06 0.18 3.07
C GLY A 261 19.93 1.44 3.00
N ALA A 262 21.01 1.40 3.76
CA ALA A 262 21.97 2.51 3.87
C ALA A 262 22.52 2.97 2.51
N GLY A 263 22.79 4.27 2.41
CA GLY A 263 23.34 4.91 1.21
C GLY A 263 22.32 5.13 0.09
N THR A 264 21.04 4.84 0.31
CA THR A 264 19.99 5.03 -0.70
C THR A 264 19.42 6.44 -0.67
N ASN A 265 19.32 7.08 -1.82
CA ASN A 265 18.84 8.45 -1.98
C ASN A 265 17.66 8.53 -2.96
N ASN A 266 16.89 9.63 -2.91
CA ASN A 266 15.86 10.00 -3.88
C ASN A 266 14.88 8.86 -4.25
N VAL A 267 14.33 8.18 -3.25
CA VAL A 267 13.43 7.03 -3.45
C VAL A 267 11.97 7.46 -3.44
N SER A 268 11.19 7.00 -4.42
CA SER A 268 9.72 7.07 -4.38
C SER A 268 9.12 5.67 -4.26
N ILE A 269 8.31 5.45 -3.22
CA ILE A 269 7.68 4.16 -2.90
C ILE A 269 6.17 4.34 -2.89
N TYR A 270 5.46 3.85 -3.92
CA TYR A 270 4.03 4.11 -4.01
C TYR A 270 3.16 3.08 -4.72
N GLY A 271 1.88 3.01 -4.37
CA GLY A 271 0.94 2.08 -5.01
C GLY A 271 1.22 0.60 -4.72
N ASN A 272 2.13 0.29 -3.78
CA ASN A 272 2.46 -1.10 -3.46
C ASN A 272 1.40 -1.70 -2.53
N THR A 273 1.09 -2.98 -2.74
CA THR A 273 0.27 -3.79 -1.82
C THR A 273 1.18 -4.78 -1.11
N ILE A 274 1.29 -4.68 0.22
CA ILE A 274 2.35 -5.33 0.97
C ILE A 274 1.79 -6.14 2.14
N SER A 275 2.21 -7.39 2.26
CA SER A 275 2.12 -8.20 3.46
C SER A 275 3.45 -8.87 3.82
N ALA A 276 3.74 -8.98 5.11
CA ALA A 276 4.96 -9.60 5.63
C ALA A 276 4.67 -10.35 6.93
N LYS A 277 4.93 -11.66 6.93
CA LYS A 277 4.60 -12.54 8.05
C LYS A 277 5.84 -13.29 8.55
N ASN A 278 5.94 -13.44 9.87
CA ASN A 278 6.83 -14.42 10.49
C ASN A 278 6.01 -15.43 11.28
N THR A 279 5.92 -16.66 10.79
CA THR A 279 5.11 -17.74 11.34
C THR A 279 5.93 -18.71 12.17
N SER A 280 7.12 -18.32 12.64
CA SER A 280 7.91 -19.15 13.56
C SER A 280 7.10 -19.47 14.81
N ALA A 281 6.98 -20.75 15.15
CA ALA A 281 6.31 -21.22 16.35
C ALA A 281 7.18 -21.08 17.61
N THR A 282 8.47 -20.79 17.46
CA THR A 282 9.43 -20.75 18.56
C THR A 282 9.39 -19.40 19.28
N ALA A 283 8.79 -19.36 20.47
CA ALA A 283 8.68 -18.15 21.29
C ALA A 283 10.03 -17.62 21.82
N THR A 284 11.10 -18.44 21.83
CA THR A 284 12.43 -18.05 22.33
C THR A 284 13.30 -17.33 21.30
N GLY A 285 12.94 -17.36 20.02
CA GLY A 285 13.69 -16.67 18.99
C GLY A 285 13.24 -15.23 18.77
N VAL A 286 14.15 -14.38 18.26
CA VAL A 286 13.86 -12.96 18.02
C VAL A 286 13.50 -12.76 16.55
N SER A 287 12.30 -12.25 16.30
CA SER A 287 11.75 -11.98 14.97
C SER A 287 11.12 -10.59 14.90
N TYR A 288 11.07 -10.03 13.70
CA TYR A 288 10.31 -8.82 13.39
C TYR A 288 9.75 -8.88 11.97
N ALA A 289 8.65 -8.16 11.76
CA ALA A 289 8.03 -8.02 10.45
C ALA A 289 7.70 -6.55 10.19
N THR A 290 8.04 -6.07 8.99
CA THR A 290 7.79 -4.69 8.60
C THR A 290 7.30 -4.63 7.15
N GLY A 291 6.27 -3.82 6.89
CA GLY A 291 5.81 -3.58 5.51
C GLY A 291 6.89 -2.84 4.70
N ILE A 292 7.23 -1.62 5.12
CA ILE A 292 8.27 -0.78 4.50
C ILE A 292 9.27 -0.34 5.58
N ALA A 293 10.54 -0.70 5.42
CA ALA A 293 11.63 -0.25 6.27
C ALA A 293 12.53 0.75 5.54
N ILE A 294 12.81 1.88 6.18
CA ILE A 294 13.62 2.97 5.64
C ILE A 294 14.79 3.24 6.57
N SER A 295 16.00 3.00 6.09
CA SER A 295 17.24 3.11 6.86
C SER A 295 18.40 3.66 6.01
N SER A 296 18.07 4.57 5.07
CA SER A 296 18.99 5.18 4.12
C SER A 296 20.23 5.83 4.75
N GLY A 297 20.12 6.29 6.01
CA GLY A 297 21.21 6.98 6.70
C GLY A 297 21.33 8.45 6.31
N ALA A 298 22.38 9.11 6.80
CA ALA A 298 22.48 10.57 6.84
C ALA A 298 22.57 11.26 5.47
N ALA A 299 22.91 10.53 4.41
CA ALA A 299 23.02 11.07 3.06
C ALA A 299 21.68 11.21 2.32
N ASN A 300 20.55 10.82 2.93
CA ASN A 300 19.24 10.90 2.28
C ASN A 300 18.79 12.35 2.03
N VAL A 301 18.58 12.69 0.77
CA VAL A 301 18.05 13.99 0.33
C VAL A 301 16.53 13.95 0.32
N SER A 302 15.93 12.87 -0.20
CA SER A 302 14.48 12.73 -0.24
C SER A 302 14.07 11.27 -0.31
N THR A 303 13.15 10.87 0.56
CA THR A 303 12.41 9.60 0.41
C THR A 303 10.92 9.88 0.56
N LYS A 304 10.11 9.42 -0.40
CA LYS A 304 8.65 9.60 -0.41
C LYS A 304 7.97 8.24 -0.35
N VAL A 305 7.09 8.03 0.62
CA VAL A 305 6.33 6.80 0.81
C VAL A 305 4.84 7.13 0.82
N TYR A 306 4.13 6.76 -0.24
CA TYR A 306 2.74 7.19 -0.38
C TYR A 306 1.84 6.25 -1.17
N ASN A 307 0.53 6.33 -0.96
CA ASN A 307 -0.45 5.51 -1.66
C ASN A 307 -0.17 4.00 -1.57
N ASN A 308 0.53 3.54 -0.53
CA ASN A 308 0.74 2.11 -0.31
C ASN A 308 -0.41 1.54 0.54
N THR A 309 -0.80 0.31 0.23
CA THR A 309 -1.69 -0.50 1.06
C THR A 309 -0.85 -1.53 1.80
N ILE A 310 -0.75 -1.38 3.11
CA ILE A 310 0.04 -2.28 3.97
C ILE A 310 -0.93 -3.04 4.86
N SER A 311 -0.93 -4.36 4.72
CA SER A 311 -1.84 -5.23 5.46
C SER A 311 -1.20 -6.53 5.91
N GLU A 312 -1.78 -7.15 6.93
CA GLU A 312 -1.40 -8.48 7.42
C GLU A 312 0.07 -8.62 7.87
N ILE A 313 0.65 -7.56 8.44
CA ILE A 313 1.97 -7.64 9.06
C ILE A 313 1.83 -8.40 10.37
N SER A 314 2.40 -9.61 10.48
CA SER A 314 2.10 -10.46 11.64
C SER A 314 3.17 -11.47 12.02
N GLY A 315 3.11 -11.93 13.27
CA GLY A 315 3.95 -13.01 13.79
C GLY A 315 4.09 -12.99 15.31
N ILE A 316 4.92 -13.87 15.87
CA ILE A 316 5.43 -13.72 17.24
C ILE A 316 6.66 -12.82 17.14
N LEU A 317 6.47 -11.51 17.33
CA LEU A 317 7.50 -10.51 17.05
C LEU A 317 8.08 -9.97 18.36
N GLY A 318 9.40 -10.11 18.52
CA GLY A 318 10.12 -9.80 19.76
C GLY A 318 10.98 -8.54 19.70
N TYR A 319 10.83 -7.74 18.63
CA TYR A 319 11.66 -6.57 18.39
C TYR A 319 10.80 -5.34 18.09
N VAL A 320 11.23 -4.18 18.60
CA VAL A 320 10.48 -2.91 18.56
C VAL A 320 10.20 -2.39 17.15
N ASN A 321 10.97 -2.83 16.14
CA ASN A 321 10.86 -2.37 14.75
C ASN A 321 9.66 -2.96 13.97
N SER A 322 8.85 -3.79 14.62
CA SER A 322 7.70 -4.45 13.98
C SER A 322 6.59 -3.45 13.71
N SER A 323 6.37 -3.12 12.44
CA SER A 323 5.50 -2.00 12.05
C SER A 323 4.96 -2.09 10.63
N GLY A 324 3.96 -1.28 10.31
CA GLY A 324 3.57 -1.07 8.90
C GLY A 324 4.70 -0.37 8.14
N ILE A 325 5.12 0.79 8.65
CA ILE A 325 6.24 1.57 8.13
C ILE A 325 7.23 1.87 9.26
N TYR A 326 8.50 1.53 9.04
CA TYR A 326 9.61 1.82 9.94
C TYR A 326 10.56 2.85 9.33
N LEU A 327 10.83 3.93 10.06
CA LEU A 327 11.92 4.86 9.79
C LEU A 327 13.01 4.68 10.84
N GLY A 328 14.23 4.36 10.42
CA GLY A 328 15.37 4.10 11.31
C GLY A 328 16.68 4.73 10.82
N GLY A 329 17.76 4.48 11.55
CA GLY A 329 19.07 5.08 11.30
C GLY A 329 19.08 6.60 11.48
N ALA A 330 20.19 7.27 11.16
CA ALA A 330 20.25 8.74 11.14
C ALA A 330 19.64 9.29 9.83
N THR A 331 18.38 8.98 9.54
CA THR A 331 17.75 9.24 8.23
C THR A 331 16.94 10.54 8.26
N PRO A 332 17.34 11.59 7.50
CA PRO A 332 16.56 12.83 7.36
C PRO A 332 15.65 12.81 6.12
N ASN A 333 14.80 13.83 5.96
CA ASN A 333 14.07 14.18 4.74
C ASN A 333 13.15 13.07 4.17
N VAL A 334 12.30 12.52 5.04
CA VAL A 334 11.32 11.49 4.65
C VAL A 334 9.90 12.07 4.67
N SER A 335 9.12 11.81 3.63
CA SER A 335 7.69 12.12 3.60
C SER A 335 6.88 10.82 3.54
N ILE A 336 6.02 10.60 4.53
CA ILE A 336 5.17 9.40 4.64
C ILE A 336 3.72 9.87 4.58
N TYR A 337 3.01 9.62 3.47
CA TYR A 337 1.68 10.19 3.32
C TYR A 337 0.69 9.37 2.51
N SER A 338 -0.61 9.51 2.77
CA SER A 338 -1.64 8.81 1.99
C SER A 338 -1.45 7.29 1.93
N ASN A 339 -0.84 6.70 2.97
CA ASN A 339 -0.74 5.25 3.10
C ASN A 339 -1.97 4.72 3.89
N LYS A 340 -2.51 3.59 3.43
CA LYS A 340 -3.55 2.84 4.14
C LYS A 340 -2.89 1.66 4.86
N ILE A 341 -2.95 1.65 6.19
CA ILE A 341 -2.28 0.66 7.04
C ILE A 341 -3.32 -0.01 7.94
N SER A 342 -3.42 -1.34 7.87
CA SER A 342 -4.40 -2.12 8.65
C SER A 342 -3.99 -3.59 8.83
N GLY A 343 -4.64 -4.35 9.71
CA GLY A 343 -4.36 -5.78 9.88
C GLY A 343 -2.97 -6.10 10.43
N LEU A 344 -2.43 -5.24 11.29
CA LEU A 344 -1.12 -5.40 11.91
C LEU A 344 -1.27 -6.17 13.21
N LYS A 345 -0.60 -7.31 13.38
CA LYS A 345 -0.80 -8.19 14.54
C LYS A 345 0.49 -8.79 15.10
N ASN A 346 0.91 -8.33 16.28
CA ASN A 346 1.96 -9.00 17.05
C ASN A 346 1.35 -10.00 18.04
N ASN A 347 1.58 -11.30 17.81
CA ASN A 347 1.09 -12.40 18.64
C ASN A 347 1.97 -12.70 19.86
N ASN A 348 3.02 -11.92 20.11
CA ASN A 348 3.93 -12.15 21.23
C ASN A 348 3.27 -11.83 22.57
N THR A 349 3.07 -12.84 23.41
CA THR A 349 2.38 -12.73 24.71
C THR A 349 3.21 -12.04 25.80
N VAL A 350 4.48 -11.74 25.56
CA VAL A 350 5.41 -11.10 26.52
C VAL A 350 5.39 -9.56 26.37
N GLY A 351 4.38 -9.00 25.70
CA GLY A 351 4.12 -7.56 25.71
C GLY A 351 4.96 -6.72 24.73
N ASN A 352 5.51 -7.32 23.67
CA ASN A 352 6.26 -6.57 22.65
C ASN A 352 5.33 -5.71 21.79
N PRO A 353 5.76 -4.51 21.35
CA PRO A 353 4.86 -3.56 20.74
C PRO A 353 4.47 -3.91 19.29
N MET A 354 3.40 -3.28 18.80
CA MET A 354 3.03 -3.25 17.38
C MET A 354 2.61 -1.84 16.98
N GLN A 355 3.13 -1.31 15.87
CA GLN A 355 2.80 0.05 15.45
C GLN A 355 2.45 0.19 13.97
N GLY A 356 1.55 1.11 13.63
CA GLY A 356 1.28 1.48 12.24
C GLY A 356 2.51 2.12 11.57
N ILE A 357 2.97 3.23 12.13
CA ILE A 357 4.17 3.96 11.67
C ILE A 357 5.10 4.17 12.87
N LEU A 358 6.37 3.78 12.73
CA LEU A 358 7.42 3.97 13.72
C LEU A 358 8.44 5.01 13.22
N LEU A 359 8.52 6.15 13.92
CA LEU A 359 9.49 7.21 13.68
C LEU A 359 10.69 7.03 14.62
N GLY A 360 11.67 6.26 14.17
CA GLY A 360 12.87 5.90 14.92
C GLY A 360 14.16 6.45 14.32
N SER A 361 14.09 7.51 13.50
CA SER A 361 15.31 8.17 13.04
C SER A 361 16.09 8.72 14.25
N SER A 362 17.40 8.49 14.31
CA SER A 362 18.25 9.07 15.34
C SER A 362 18.66 10.51 15.02
N SER A 363 18.30 11.03 13.84
CA SER A 363 18.60 12.41 13.44
C SER A 363 17.74 13.40 14.25
N THR A 364 18.38 14.42 14.82
CA THR A 364 17.67 15.55 15.44
C THR A 364 17.18 16.58 14.41
N ALA A 365 17.59 16.44 13.16
CA ALA A 365 17.13 17.21 12.01
C ALA A 365 16.46 16.28 11.00
N ALA A 366 15.63 15.34 11.48
CA ALA A 366 15.06 14.32 10.61
C ALA A 366 14.13 14.90 9.54
N ASN A 367 13.56 16.10 9.76
CA ASN A 367 12.70 16.81 8.80
C ASN A 367 11.68 15.87 8.14
N THR A 368 11.04 15.01 8.96
CA THR A 368 10.13 13.99 8.47
C THR A 368 8.71 14.49 8.57
N VAL A 369 7.95 14.37 7.49
CA VAL A 369 6.54 14.80 7.42
C VAL A 369 5.66 13.56 7.24
N VAL A 370 4.76 13.35 8.18
CA VAL A 370 3.82 12.23 8.22
C VAL A 370 2.41 12.79 8.10
N TYR A 371 1.76 12.61 6.95
CA TYR A 371 0.46 13.25 6.74
C TYR A 371 -0.55 12.48 5.91
N ASN A 372 -1.84 12.75 6.09
CA ASN A 372 -2.91 12.05 5.40
C ASN A 372 -2.78 10.52 5.46
N ASN A 373 -2.16 9.92 6.48
CA ASN A 373 -2.16 8.45 6.58
C ASN A 373 -3.44 7.98 7.26
N VAL A 374 -3.93 6.82 6.85
CA VAL A 374 -5.12 6.18 7.41
C VAL A 374 -4.68 4.87 8.06
N ILE A 375 -4.78 4.82 9.38
CA ILE A 375 -4.29 3.69 10.18
C ILE A 375 -5.43 3.11 11.00
N SER A 376 -5.67 1.81 10.87
CA SER A 376 -6.67 1.06 11.64
C SER A 376 -6.17 -0.33 11.98
N ASP A 377 -6.93 -1.11 12.76
CA ASP A 377 -6.70 -2.54 12.95
C ASP A 377 -5.24 -2.91 13.27
N VAL A 378 -4.68 -2.25 14.30
CA VAL A 378 -3.37 -2.57 14.87
C VAL A 378 -3.57 -3.30 16.20
N LEU A 379 -2.86 -4.41 16.38
CA LEU A 379 -3.06 -5.35 17.46
C LEU A 379 -1.73 -5.88 18.02
N GLY A 380 -1.66 -6.02 19.34
CA GLY A 380 -0.61 -6.74 20.08
C GLY A 380 -1.25 -7.77 21.01
N THR A 381 -0.47 -8.71 21.55
CA THR A 381 -0.94 -9.76 22.49
C THR A 381 -0.32 -9.62 23.91
N GLY A 382 -1.07 -9.97 24.97
CA GLY A 382 -0.71 -9.83 26.37
C GLY A 382 -0.75 -8.40 26.95
N ALA A 383 0.38 -7.96 27.51
CA ALA A 383 0.56 -6.61 28.05
C ALA A 383 1.19 -5.65 27.01
N SER A 384 0.92 -5.90 25.72
CA SER A 384 1.60 -5.23 24.61
C SER A 384 1.26 -3.75 24.50
N GLN A 385 2.26 -2.96 24.11
CA GLN A 385 2.05 -1.57 23.69
C GLN A 385 1.61 -1.53 22.22
N VAL A 386 0.44 -0.95 21.93
CA VAL A 386 -0.03 -0.77 20.55
C VAL A 386 -0.07 0.72 20.21
N SER A 387 0.38 1.08 19.01
CA SER A 387 0.37 2.48 18.58
C SER A 387 -0.06 2.65 17.13
N GLY A 388 -0.80 3.72 16.82
CA GLY A 388 -1.03 4.10 15.43
C GLY A 388 0.25 4.69 14.83
N ILE A 389 0.68 5.81 15.39
CA ILE A 389 1.96 6.47 15.09
C ILE A 389 2.80 6.49 16.37
N TYR A 390 4.05 6.04 16.27
CA TYR A 390 4.99 5.98 17.39
C TYR A 390 6.23 6.82 17.11
N ALA A 391 6.34 7.98 17.75
CA ALA A 391 7.58 8.77 17.79
C ALA A 391 8.54 8.19 18.82
N PHE A 392 9.56 7.48 18.35
CA PHE A 392 10.48 6.73 19.20
C PHE A 392 11.77 7.48 19.52
N ALA A 393 12.45 8.09 18.55
CA ALA A 393 13.72 8.79 18.75
C ALA A 393 13.88 9.94 17.75
N GLY A 394 14.87 10.82 17.94
CA GLY A 394 15.17 11.92 17.02
C GLY A 394 14.30 13.16 17.22
N ALA A 395 14.27 14.03 16.21
CA ALA A 395 13.50 15.27 16.22
C ALA A 395 13.24 15.81 14.80
N GLY A 396 12.42 16.86 14.70
CA GLY A 396 12.01 17.46 13.42
C GLY A 396 10.88 16.68 12.75
N TYR A 397 9.97 16.12 13.55
CA TYR A 397 8.82 15.37 13.06
C TYR A 397 7.59 16.25 12.99
N LYS A 398 6.97 16.26 11.82
CA LYS A 398 5.71 16.92 11.50
C LYS A 398 4.65 15.87 11.27
N VAL A 399 3.64 15.81 12.13
CA VAL A 399 2.56 14.81 12.08
C VAL A 399 1.24 15.54 11.84
N TYR A 400 0.76 15.51 10.60
CA TYR A 400 -0.34 16.38 10.14
C TYR A 400 -1.48 15.61 9.52
N ASN A 401 -2.74 15.98 9.80
CA ASN A 401 -3.88 15.48 9.00
C ASN A 401 -3.92 13.94 8.88
N ASN A 402 -3.42 13.18 9.85
CA ASN A 402 -3.55 11.72 9.83
C ASN A 402 -4.89 11.33 10.48
N THR A 403 -5.52 10.27 9.99
CA THR A 403 -6.67 9.63 10.66
C THR A 403 -6.21 8.29 11.20
N VAL A 404 -6.16 8.18 12.52
CA VAL A 404 -5.83 6.94 13.22
C VAL A 404 -7.04 6.51 14.02
N ASN A 405 -7.50 5.28 13.80
CA ASN A 405 -8.51 4.64 14.62
C ASN A 405 -8.05 3.26 15.09
N LEU A 406 -7.58 3.17 16.33
CA LEU A 406 -7.32 1.85 16.94
C LEU A 406 -8.65 1.24 17.36
N ASN A 407 -9.17 0.32 16.55
CA ASN A 407 -10.55 -0.18 16.66
C ASN A 407 -10.68 -1.70 16.85
N THR A 408 -9.60 -2.45 16.69
CA THR A 408 -9.61 -3.90 16.95
C THR A 408 -9.31 -4.14 18.41
N SER A 409 -10.03 -5.06 19.06
CA SER A 409 -9.81 -5.41 20.47
C SER A 409 -9.53 -6.90 20.64
N ASN A 410 -8.73 -7.24 21.64
CA ASN A 410 -8.46 -8.58 22.16
C ASN A 410 -8.28 -8.47 23.69
N ALA A 411 -8.03 -9.59 24.38
CA ALA A 411 -7.98 -9.68 25.85
C ALA A 411 -6.78 -8.95 26.51
N GLU A 412 -6.26 -7.89 25.90
CA GLU A 412 -5.07 -7.17 26.30
C GLU A 412 -5.30 -6.30 27.51
N THR A 413 -4.29 -6.24 28.36
CA THR A 413 -4.22 -5.33 29.51
C THR A 413 -3.21 -4.20 29.28
N GLY A 414 -2.50 -4.18 28.15
CA GLY A 414 -1.46 -3.22 27.82
C GLY A 414 -1.94 -1.80 27.47
N THR A 415 -0.97 -0.93 27.18
CA THR A 415 -1.22 0.48 26.83
C THR A 415 -1.35 0.66 25.32
N THR A 416 -2.41 1.33 24.90
CA THR A 416 -2.67 1.63 23.49
C THR A 416 -2.84 3.12 23.29
N ALA A 417 -2.24 3.66 22.22
CA ALA A 417 -2.32 5.09 21.91
C ALA A 417 -2.38 5.33 20.39
N ALA A 418 -3.31 6.15 19.91
CA ALA A 418 -3.33 6.52 18.49
C ALA A 418 -2.04 7.28 18.10
N MET A 419 -1.56 8.17 18.97
CA MET A 419 -0.22 8.76 18.93
C MET A 419 0.56 8.41 20.21
N TYR A 420 1.76 7.85 20.06
CA TYR A 420 2.67 7.59 21.17
C TYR A 420 3.98 8.36 21.00
N VAL A 421 4.44 9.02 22.05
CA VAL A 421 5.75 9.69 22.14
C VAL A 421 6.61 9.02 23.21
N HIS A 422 7.72 8.43 22.79
CA HIS A 422 8.66 7.76 23.68
C HIS A 422 9.52 8.75 24.48
N ALA A 423 10.03 8.31 25.63
CA ALA A 423 10.94 9.09 26.47
C ALA A 423 12.30 9.38 25.81
N ASN A 424 12.65 8.67 24.73
CA ASN A 424 13.88 8.95 23.96
C ASN A 424 13.75 10.19 23.06
N ILE A 425 12.56 10.77 22.90
CA ILE A 425 12.40 12.10 22.31
C ILE A 425 12.74 13.12 23.40
N THR A 426 13.87 13.80 23.29
CA THR A 426 14.38 14.71 24.32
C THR A 426 14.66 16.12 23.82
N ALA A 427 14.80 16.32 22.50
CA ALA A 427 15.06 17.63 21.94
C ALA A 427 13.83 18.54 22.10
N ALA A 428 14.06 19.78 22.51
CA ALA A 428 13.00 20.77 22.60
C ALA A 428 12.40 21.03 21.21
N SER A 429 11.08 21.17 21.14
CA SER A 429 10.35 21.36 19.88
C SER A 429 10.62 20.29 18.81
N ALA A 430 10.93 19.06 19.23
CA ALA A 430 11.13 17.92 18.34
C ALA A 430 9.90 17.57 17.49
N LEU A 431 8.70 17.87 17.98
CA LEU A 431 7.44 17.46 17.40
C LEU A 431 6.55 18.66 17.06
N ASP A 432 5.93 18.58 15.89
CA ASP A 432 4.83 19.44 15.47
C ASP A 432 3.64 18.55 15.06
N ILE A 433 2.56 18.58 15.84
CA ILE A 433 1.43 17.66 15.72
C ILE A 433 0.14 18.47 15.56
N ARG A 434 -0.43 18.49 14.35
CA ARG A 434 -1.60 19.32 14.04
C ARG A 434 -2.61 18.65 13.13
N ASN A 435 -3.88 19.05 13.22
CA ASN A 435 -4.96 18.60 12.34
C ASN A 435 -5.22 17.08 12.31
N ASN A 436 -4.73 16.29 13.26
CA ASN A 436 -4.94 14.84 13.22
C ASN A 436 -6.27 14.45 13.87
N ILE A 437 -6.83 13.32 13.45
CA ILE A 437 -7.85 12.58 14.22
C ILE A 437 -7.15 11.40 14.89
N PHE A 438 -7.09 11.43 16.21
CA PHE A 438 -6.52 10.38 17.05
C PHE A 438 -7.63 9.68 17.83
N ALA A 439 -8.17 8.62 17.23
CA ALA A 439 -9.22 7.79 17.82
C ALA A 439 -8.66 6.47 18.35
N ASN A 440 -9.12 6.07 19.53
CA ASN A 440 -8.86 4.77 20.13
C ASN A 440 -10.18 4.19 20.66
N THR A 441 -10.87 3.45 19.79
CA THR A 441 -12.18 2.87 20.07
C THR A 441 -12.11 1.40 20.52
N ARG A 442 -10.95 0.96 21.04
CA ARG A 442 -10.78 -0.39 21.61
C ARG A 442 -11.67 -0.58 22.85
N THR A 443 -11.81 -1.80 23.34
CA THR A 443 -12.68 -2.09 24.51
C THR A 443 -11.94 -2.63 25.74
N ALA A 444 -10.64 -2.94 25.62
CA ALA A 444 -9.80 -3.46 26.71
C ALA A 444 -8.47 -2.69 26.84
N GLY A 445 -7.77 -2.87 27.96
CA GLY A 445 -6.49 -2.22 28.27
C GLY A 445 -6.58 -0.71 28.58
N ASN A 446 -5.42 -0.07 28.77
CA ASN A 446 -5.32 1.38 28.89
C ASN A 446 -5.38 2.00 27.49
N ARG A 447 -6.34 2.89 27.25
CA ARG A 447 -6.66 3.40 25.91
C ARG A 447 -6.56 4.91 25.89
N TYR A 448 -5.53 5.43 25.23
CA TYR A 448 -5.30 6.86 25.06
C TYR A 448 -5.48 7.26 23.60
N SER A 449 -5.87 8.50 23.36
CA SER A 449 -5.73 9.12 22.04
C SER A 449 -4.28 9.53 21.83
N ILE A 450 -3.65 10.08 22.87
CA ILE A 450 -2.23 10.46 22.88
C ILE A 450 -1.53 10.05 24.17
N TYR A 451 -0.37 9.42 24.06
CA TYR A 451 0.46 9.07 25.21
C TYR A 451 1.86 9.66 25.03
N SER A 452 2.35 10.40 26.03
CA SER A 452 3.72 10.90 26.06
C SER A 452 4.46 10.45 27.31
N ALA A 453 5.52 9.66 27.11
CA ALA A 453 6.54 9.42 28.12
C ALA A 453 7.61 10.52 28.17
N ALA A 454 7.63 11.42 27.18
CA ALA A 454 8.53 12.57 27.13
C ALA A 454 7.94 13.79 27.85
N ALA A 455 8.81 14.72 28.25
CA ALA A 455 8.43 16.01 28.81
C ALA A 455 7.69 16.89 27.78
N ASN A 456 6.87 17.82 28.25
CA ASN A 456 6.07 18.68 27.36
C ASN A 456 6.92 19.60 26.46
N THR A 457 8.17 19.87 26.81
CA THR A 457 9.09 20.72 26.05
C THR A 457 9.42 20.19 24.66
N VAL A 458 9.16 18.90 24.38
CA VAL A 458 9.40 18.30 23.07
C VAL A 458 8.35 18.71 22.02
N PHE A 459 7.21 19.23 22.45
CA PHE A 459 6.16 19.69 21.56
C PHE A 459 6.40 21.16 21.21
N GLY A 460 6.84 21.42 19.98
CA GLY A 460 6.99 22.80 19.48
C GLY A 460 5.63 23.38 19.12
N ASN A 461 4.80 22.57 18.45
CA ASN A 461 3.39 22.84 18.22
C ASN A 461 2.59 21.56 18.47
N ILE A 462 1.53 21.67 19.25
CA ILE A 462 0.51 20.63 19.37
C ILE A 462 -0.85 21.31 19.45
N ASN A 463 -1.62 21.30 18.36
CA ASN A 463 -2.89 22.02 18.29
C ASN A 463 -3.79 21.51 17.16
N TYR A 464 -5.08 21.86 17.18
CA TYR A 464 -6.03 21.47 16.13
C TYR A 464 -6.12 19.95 15.93
N ASN A 465 -5.87 19.14 16.95
CA ASN A 465 -6.07 17.69 16.87
C ASN A 465 -7.41 17.32 17.48
N ASP A 466 -8.08 16.32 16.94
CA ASP A 466 -9.21 15.68 17.60
C ASP A 466 -8.72 14.45 18.38
N TYR A 467 -9.11 14.38 19.64
CA TYR A 467 -8.77 13.29 20.53
C TYR A 467 -10.04 12.53 20.90
N SER A 468 -10.09 11.22 20.64
CA SER A 468 -11.24 10.39 21.00
C SER A 468 -10.82 9.04 21.55
N THR A 469 -11.35 8.65 22.71
CA THR A 469 -11.06 7.35 23.31
C THR A 469 -12.25 6.82 24.09
N THR A 470 -12.37 5.50 24.14
CA THR A 470 -13.27 4.76 25.06
C THR A 470 -12.58 4.43 26.40
N GLY A 471 -11.32 4.86 26.58
CA GLY A 471 -10.60 4.80 27.85
C GLY A 471 -11.08 5.84 28.85
N THR A 472 -10.62 5.74 30.09
CA THR A 472 -10.94 6.70 31.17
C THR A 472 -10.17 8.02 31.06
N ALA A 473 -9.07 8.04 30.32
CA ALA A 473 -8.23 9.21 30.13
C ALA A 473 -7.96 9.46 28.64
N LEU A 474 -8.17 10.71 28.21
CA LEU A 474 -7.98 11.15 26.83
C LEU A 474 -6.51 11.03 26.39
N GLY A 475 -5.60 11.31 27.31
CA GLY A 475 -4.18 11.16 27.08
C GLY A 475 -3.37 11.02 28.36
N PHE A 476 -2.05 10.90 28.20
CA PHE A 476 -1.12 10.75 29.30
C PHE A 476 0.13 11.62 29.08
N ILE A 477 0.52 12.35 30.12
CA ILE A 477 1.84 13.01 30.20
C ILE A 477 2.19 13.25 31.66
N GLY A 478 3.09 12.43 32.22
CA GLY A 478 3.42 12.38 33.66
C GLY A 478 2.29 11.80 34.55
N SER A 479 1.03 12.02 34.18
CA SER A 479 -0.17 11.45 34.76
C SER A 479 -1.29 11.38 33.70
N ASP A 480 -2.37 10.68 34.03
CA ASP A 480 -3.60 10.65 33.23
C ASP A 480 -4.18 12.05 33.05
N ARG A 481 -4.67 12.32 31.83
CA ARG A 481 -5.36 13.55 31.42
C ARG A 481 -6.75 13.17 30.96
N THR A 482 -7.75 13.46 31.80
CA THR A 482 -9.12 12.94 31.63
C THR A 482 -9.95 13.78 30.68
N THR A 483 -9.71 15.10 30.66
CA THR A 483 -10.46 16.07 29.85
C THR A 483 -9.56 16.76 28.83
N LEU A 484 -10.17 17.46 27.87
CA LEU A 484 -9.43 18.32 26.95
C LEU A 484 -8.68 19.44 27.68
N THR A 485 -9.23 19.98 28.78
CA THR A 485 -8.55 20.95 29.62
C THR A 485 -7.29 20.37 30.26
N ASP A 486 -7.34 19.12 30.74
CA ASP A 486 -6.15 18.43 31.26
C ASP A 486 -5.09 18.23 30.18
N ILE A 487 -5.50 17.92 28.94
CA ILE A 487 -4.61 17.82 27.78
C ILE A 487 -3.93 19.16 27.52
N GLN A 488 -4.68 20.26 27.52
CA GLN A 488 -4.14 21.61 27.33
C GLN A 488 -3.11 21.95 28.42
N THR A 489 -3.44 21.74 29.69
CA THR A 489 -2.53 21.99 30.81
C THR A 489 -1.30 21.08 30.79
N GLY A 490 -1.47 19.78 30.54
CA GLY A 490 -0.38 18.80 30.60
C GLY A 490 0.62 18.94 29.45
N PHE A 491 0.12 19.12 28.23
CA PHE A 491 0.96 19.24 27.03
C PHE A 491 1.43 20.67 26.75
N GLY A 492 0.80 21.70 27.35
CA GLY A 492 1.17 23.10 27.14
C GLY A 492 0.75 23.68 25.78
N GLY A 493 -0.29 23.12 25.16
CA GLY A 493 -0.79 23.50 23.84
C GLY A 493 -2.28 23.19 23.69
N ASN A 494 -2.73 22.76 22.51
CA ASN A 494 -4.08 22.24 22.25
C ASN A 494 -5.24 23.23 22.40
N ALA A 495 -4.98 24.54 22.22
CA ALA A 495 -5.99 25.59 22.38
C ALA A 495 -7.22 25.42 21.45
N ASN A 496 -7.03 24.90 20.25
CA ASN A 496 -8.05 24.66 19.22
C ASN A 496 -8.24 23.16 18.92
N SER A 497 -7.66 22.29 19.73
CA SER A 497 -7.92 20.85 19.64
C SER A 497 -9.33 20.52 20.14
N LEU A 498 -9.85 19.37 19.75
CA LEU A 498 -11.20 18.92 20.04
C LEU A 498 -11.19 17.57 20.77
N ASN A 499 -12.31 17.26 21.39
CA ASN A 499 -12.61 15.94 21.97
C ASN A 499 -14.00 15.51 21.50
N LEU A 500 -14.07 15.08 20.24
CA LEU A 500 -15.29 14.61 19.59
C LEU A 500 -15.11 13.15 19.18
N ALA A 501 -16.17 12.35 19.26
CA ALA A 501 -16.11 10.99 18.73
C ALA A 501 -16.34 11.00 17.22
N PRO A 502 -15.33 10.72 16.37
CA PRO A 502 -15.54 10.67 14.93
C PRO A 502 -16.44 9.50 14.56
N VAL A 503 -17.41 9.76 13.68
CA VAL A 503 -18.27 8.73 13.10
C VAL A 503 -17.74 8.38 11.71
N PHE A 504 -17.10 7.23 11.58
CA PHE A 504 -16.61 6.73 10.30
C PHE A 504 -17.70 6.02 9.49
N VAL A 505 -17.52 5.91 8.17
CA VAL A 505 -18.42 5.15 7.28
C VAL A 505 -18.50 3.69 7.71
N SER A 506 -17.37 3.08 8.09
CA SER A 506 -17.33 1.73 8.69
C SER A 506 -16.05 1.51 9.52
N ALA A 507 -15.88 0.30 10.08
CA ALA A 507 -14.66 -0.05 10.82
C ALA A 507 -13.40 -0.14 9.93
N THR A 508 -13.54 -0.39 8.62
CA THR A 508 -12.41 -0.52 7.68
C THR A 508 -12.32 0.63 6.69
N ASP A 509 -13.30 1.54 6.76
CA ASP A 509 -13.38 2.75 5.96
C ASP A 509 -13.49 3.98 6.87
N LEU A 510 -12.36 4.65 7.06
CA LEU A 510 -12.23 5.81 7.94
C LEU A 510 -12.55 7.15 7.25
N HIS A 511 -13.27 7.17 6.13
CA HIS A 511 -13.95 8.38 5.71
C HIS A 511 -14.93 8.82 6.82
N LEU A 512 -15.00 10.12 7.09
CA LEU A 512 -15.98 10.67 8.02
C LEU A 512 -17.37 10.62 7.40
N SER A 513 -18.35 10.12 8.15
CA SER A 513 -19.76 10.20 7.75
C SER A 513 -20.18 11.66 7.61
N THR A 514 -20.66 12.04 6.42
CA THR A 514 -21.01 13.42 6.10
C THR A 514 -22.23 13.93 6.86
N SER A 515 -23.04 13.06 7.46
CA SER A 515 -24.23 13.45 8.23
C SER A 515 -23.98 13.67 9.72
N SER A 516 -22.80 13.29 10.23
CA SER A 516 -22.59 13.12 11.68
C SER A 516 -21.38 13.86 12.27
N ASN A 517 -20.51 14.44 11.43
CA ASN A 517 -19.22 15.00 11.87
C ASN A 517 -19.13 16.53 11.72
N SER A 518 -20.23 17.28 11.85
CA SER A 518 -20.23 18.75 11.71
C SER A 518 -19.25 19.46 12.66
N GLY A 519 -18.93 18.85 13.80
CA GLY A 519 -17.96 19.39 14.75
C GLY A 519 -16.49 19.24 14.32
N LEU A 520 -16.19 18.43 13.30
CA LEU A 520 -14.84 18.25 12.74
C LEU A 520 -14.65 18.97 11.40
N ASP A 521 -15.76 19.44 10.81
CA ASP A 521 -15.82 20.14 9.52
C ASP A 521 -15.21 21.55 9.63
N ASN A 522 -14.25 21.84 8.76
CA ASN A 522 -13.51 23.10 8.67
C ASN A 522 -12.87 23.53 10.01
N LYS A 523 -12.36 22.60 10.82
CA LYS A 523 -11.79 22.88 12.15
C LYS A 523 -10.27 22.83 12.24
N GLY A 524 -9.59 22.45 11.17
CA GLY A 524 -8.13 22.46 11.09
C GLY A 524 -7.56 23.84 10.79
N THR A 525 -6.24 23.89 10.63
CA THR A 525 -5.49 25.07 10.19
C THR A 525 -4.71 24.77 8.91
N PRO A 526 -4.59 25.68 7.94
CA PRO A 526 -3.87 25.40 6.70
C PRO A 526 -2.37 25.18 6.98
N LEU A 527 -1.80 24.14 6.36
CA LEU A 527 -0.41 23.74 6.51
C LEU A 527 0.28 23.73 5.13
N PRO A 528 1.39 24.46 4.91
CA PRO A 528 2.07 24.50 3.62
C PRO A 528 2.50 23.13 3.08
N GLU A 529 2.78 22.18 3.98
CA GLU A 529 3.17 20.81 3.64
C GLU A 529 1.99 19.94 3.18
N VAL A 530 0.74 20.34 3.45
CA VAL A 530 -0.46 19.54 3.18
C VAL A 530 -1.46 20.36 2.37
N THR A 531 -1.34 20.31 1.05
CA THR A 531 -2.20 21.06 0.12
C THR A 531 -3.38 20.27 -0.43
N VAL A 532 -3.32 18.93 -0.32
CA VAL A 532 -4.40 18.01 -0.69
C VAL A 532 -4.65 17.00 0.43
N ASP A 533 -5.81 16.36 0.43
CA ASP A 533 -6.17 15.26 1.34
C ASP A 533 -5.72 13.88 0.77
N PHE A 534 -6.15 12.78 1.41
CA PHE A 534 -5.86 11.41 0.96
C PHE A 534 -6.47 11.09 -0.42
N GLY A 535 -7.66 11.61 -0.71
CA GLY A 535 -8.37 11.39 -1.98
C GLY A 535 -7.91 12.31 -3.13
N GLY A 536 -7.06 13.30 -2.83
CA GLY A 536 -6.58 14.31 -3.77
C GLY A 536 -7.43 15.58 -3.81
N ALA A 537 -8.41 15.74 -2.92
CA ALA A 537 -9.17 16.99 -2.76
C ALA A 537 -8.27 18.08 -2.18
N THR A 538 -8.39 19.31 -2.70
CA THR A 538 -7.58 20.45 -2.22
C THR A 538 -8.04 20.88 -0.83
N ARG A 539 -7.10 21.16 0.07
CA ARG A 539 -7.38 21.66 1.41
C ARG A 539 -7.89 23.10 1.35
N GLY A 540 -9.01 23.38 2.02
CA GLY A 540 -9.59 24.73 2.12
C GLY A 540 -8.79 25.68 3.03
N ALA A 541 -9.28 26.92 3.17
CA ALA A 541 -8.68 27.91 4.07
C ALA A 541 -8.78 27.50 5.56
N ALA A 542 -9.81 26.73 5.91
CA ALA A 542 -9.94 26.02 7.17
C ALA A 542 -10.11 24.53 6.82
N PRO A 543 -9.03 23.75 6.72
CA PRO A 543 -9.13 22.35 6.31
C PRO A 543 -9.86 21.51 7.36
N ASP A 544 -10.33 20.34 6.96
CA ASP A 544 -10.85 19.34 7.89
C ASP A 544 -9.74 18.71 8.72
N MET A 545 -10.06 18.32 9.95
CA MET A 545 -9.18 17.45 10.73
C MET A 545 -9.16 16.04 10.12
N GLY A 546 -8.00 15.40 10.17
CA GLY A 546 -7.77 14.06 9.63
C GLY A 546 -7.43 14.03 8.15
N ALA A 547 -7.41 12.81 7.60
CA ALA A 547 -6.86 12.49 6.30
C ALA A 547 -7.74 12.86 5.10
N TYR A 548 -9.03 13.13 5.32
CA TYR A 548 -10.01 13.40 4.26
C TYR A 548 -10.65 14.76 4.44
N GLU A 549 -10.84 15.48 3.34
CA GLU A 549 -11.83 16.56 3.29
C GLU A 549 -13.22 15.95 3.10
N PHE A 550 -14.23 16.57 3.71
CA PHE A 550 -15.61 16.20 3.54
C PHE A 550 -16.49 17.46 3.53
N THR A 551 -17.71 17.31 3.05
CA THR A 551 -18.71 18.36 3.16
C THR A 551 -19.80 17.84 4.07
N TYR A 552 -20.02 18.51 5.21
CA TYR A 552 -21.12 18.15 6.08
C TYR A 552 -22.46 18.34 5.36
N SER A 553 -23.26 17.28 5.30
CA SER A 553 -24.62 17.30 4.77
C SER A 553 -25.60 17.35 5.94
N ALA A 554 -26.04 18.56 6.29
CA ALA A 554 -27.17 18.72 7.19
C ALA A 554 -28.43 18.18 6.52
N LEU A 555 -29.10 17.19 7.12
CA LEU A 555 -30.47 16.85 6.72
C LEU A 555 -31.37 18.03 7.08
N ALA A 556 -31.80 18.80 6.08
CA ALA A 556 -32.75 19.88 6.30
C ALA A 556 -34.16 19.29 6.47
N VAL A 557 -34.97 19.88 7.35
CA VAL A 557 -36.39 19.50 7.54
C VAL A 557 -37.17 19.53 6.22
N SER A 558 -36.72 20.33 5.25
CA SER A 558 -37.28 20.40 3.89
C SER A 558 -37.13 19.12 3.07
N ASP A 559 -36.15 18.26 3.36
CA ASP A 559 -35.92 17.04 2.56
C ASP A 559 -36.89 15.91 2.94
N VAL A 560 -37.47 15.95 4.15
CA VAL A 560 -38.62 15.09 4.52
C VAL A 560 -39.86 15.45 3.68
N ASN A 561 -39.99 16.72 3.27
CA ASN A 561 -41.14 17.20 2.48
C ASN A 561 -41.02 16.90 0.97
N LYS A 562 -39.84 16.54 0.45
CA LYS A 562 -39.66 16.14 -0.95
C LYS A 562 -40.10 14.71 -1.26
N ALA A 563 -40.39 13.90 -0.24
CA ALA A 563 -40.87 12.53 -0.43
C ALA A 563 -42.35 12.45 -0.86
N ASN A 564 -43.11 13.55 -0.78
CA ASN A 564 -44.47 13.61 -1.29
C ASN A 564 -44.49 14.41 -2.60
N PRO A 565 -44.99 13.86 -3.73
CA PRO A 565 -45.15 14.63 -4.95
C PRO A 565 -45.98 15.90 -4.70
N ASP A 566 -45.72 16.96 -5.47
CA ASP A 566 -46.48 18.22 -5.43
C ASP A 566 -47.91 18.02 -5.96
N ILE A 567 -48.73 17.28 -5.21
CA ILE A 567 -50.16 17.15 -5.43
C ILE A 567 -50.82 18.48 -5.11
N THR A 568 -51.52 19.03 -6.10
CA THR A 568 -52.30 20.26 -6.05
C THR A 568 -53.77 19.96 -6.37
N VAL A 569 -54.65 20.90 -6.01
CA VAL A 569 -56.11 20.78 -6.21
C VAL A 569 -56.65 22.00 -6.94
N TYR A 570 -57.56 21.77 -7.90
CA TYR A 570 -58.11 22.83 -8.75
C TYR A 570 -59.49 22.48 -9.32
N PRO A 571 -60.37 23.47 -9.61
CA PRO A 571 -60.23 24.87 -9.21
C PRO A 571 -60.37 25.02 -7.69
N ASN A 572 -59.70 26.01 -7.10
CA ASN A 572 -59.88 26.36 -5.69
C ASN A 572 -59.94 27.89 -5.57
N PRO A 573 -61.11 28.50 -5.31
CA PRO A 573 -62.37 27.87 -4.89
C PRO A 573 -63.07 27.02 -5.96
N PHE A 574 -63.81 25.97 -5.55
CA PHE A 574 -64.61 25.10 -6.41
C PHE A 574 -66.12 25.30 -6.18
N MET A 575 -66.95 24.83 -7.13
CA MET A 575 -68.42 24.78 -6.99
C MET A 575 -68.84 23.36 -6.61
N ASP A 576 -68.92 22.45 -7.59
CA ASP A 576 -69.34 21.07 -7.36
C ASP A 576 -68.18 20.08 -7.45
N VAL A 577 -67.32 20.24 -8.46
CA VAL A 577 -66.21 19.31 -8.72
C VAL A 577 -64.87 19.93 -8.36
N LEU A 578 -64.06 19.18 -7.61
CA LEU A 578 -62.67 19.50 -7.33
C LEU A 578 -61.75 18.45 -7.94
N LYS A 579 -60.72 18.87 -8.68
CA LYS A 579 -59.74 17.98 -9.31
C LYS A 579 -58.44 17.91 -8.52
N ILE A 580 -57.78 16.76 -8.59
CA ILE A 580 -56.46 16.52 -8.00
C ILE A 580 -55.45 16.31 -9.13
N SER A 581 -54.27 16.93 -9.05
CA SER A 581 -53.24 16.86 -10.11
C SER A 581 -52.74 15.43 -10.38
N ASP A 582 -52.60 14.61 -9.33
CA ASP A 582 -52.27 13.21 -9.41
C ASP A 582 -52.87 12.43 -8.23
N VAL A 583 -53.19 11.15 -8.45
CA VAL A 583 -53.74 10.25 -7.43
C VAL A 583 -52.88 9.01 -7.19
N LYS A 584 -51.70 8.94 -7.85
CA LYS A 584 -50.77 7.82 -7.70
C LYS A 584 -50.32 7.66 -6.25
N GLY A 585 -50.46 6.45 -5.72
CA GLY A 585 -50.03 6.08 -4.36
C GLY A 585 -50.93 6.61 -3.24
N ILE A 586 -52.03 7.28 -3.56
CA ILE A 586 -53.06 7.64 -2.57
C ILE A 586 -53.89 6.38 -2.28
N LYS A 587 -54.06 6.06 -1.01
CA LYS A 587 -54.88 4.98 -0.49
C LYS A 587 -56.31 5.45 -0.20
N SER A 588 -56.48 6.63 0.39
CA SER A 588 -57.80 7.19 0.72
C SER A 588 -57.80 8.72 0.72
N ILE A 589 -58.95 9.33 0.45
CA ILE A 589 -59.15 10.79 0.46
C ILE A 589 -60.22 11.13 1.49
N HIS A 590 -59.93 12.04 2.41
CA HIS A 590 -60.84 12.46 3.48
C HIS A 590 -61.18 13.93 3.33
N ILE A 591 -62.46 14.27 3.33
CA ILE A 591 -62.96 15.64 3.32
C ILE A 591 -63.35 16.02 4.74
N ILE A 592 -62.68 17.02 5.29
CA ILE A 592 -62.76 17.38 6.70
C ILE A 592 -63.28 18.82 6.82
N ASP A 593 -64.25 19.04 7.70
CA ASP A 593 -64.77 20.39 7.99
C ASP A 593 -63.83 21.18 8.94
N PRO A 594 -64.03 22.50 9.13
CA PRO A 594 -63.17 23.31 9.99
C PRO A 594 -63.18 22.90 11.47
N SER A 595 -64.16 22.09 11.91
CA SER A 595 -64.21 21.55 13.27
C SER A 595 -63.40 20.24 13.41
N GLY A 596 -62.76 19.78 12.34
CA GLY A 596 -61.95 18.55 12.32
C GLY A 596 -62.76 17.28 12.10
N ARG A 597 -64.07 17.40 11.81
CA ARG A 597 -64.93 16.25 11.56
C ARG A 597 -64.79 15.78 10.12
N ASN A 598 -64.57 14.48 9.93
CA ASN A 598 -64.56 13.85 8.62
C ASN A 598 -65.99 13.77 8.06
N LEU A 599 -66.23 14.43 6.93
CA LEU A 599 -67.52 14.49 6.25
C LEU A 599 -67.66 13.40 5.19
N LYS A 600 -66.56 13.07 4.50
CA LYS A 600 -66.54 12.06 3.44
C LYS A 600 -65.21 11.34 3.41
N MET A 601 -65.27 10.02 3.22
CA MET A 601 -64.13 9.21 2.83
C MET A 601 -64.37 8.73 1.40
N LEU A 602 -63.44 9.05 0.51
CA LEU A 602 -63.54 8.76 -0.92
C LEU A 602 -62.37 7.87 -1.35
N THR A 603 -62.63 7.00 -2.30
CA THR A 603 -61.58 6.28 -3.02
C THR A 603 -60.79 7.25 -3.91
N PRO A 604 -59.49 6.99 -4.18
CA PRO A 604 -58.67 7.86 -5.01
C PRO A 604 -59.26 8.10 -6.42
N ALA A 605 -59.57 9.34 -6.75
CA ALA A 605 -60.09 9.74 -8.05
C ALA A 605 -59.58 11.16 -8.41
N LYS A 606 -59.28 11.39 -9.70
CA LYS A 606 -58.77 12.68 -10.17
C LYS A 606 -59.80 13.80 -10.14
N GLU A 607 -61.08 13.45 -10.08
CA GLU A 607 -62.20 14.38 -9.95
C GLU A 607 -63.06 13.92 -8.79
N LEU A 608 -63.34 14.83 -7.86
CA LEU A 608 -64.16 14.60 -6.68
C LEU A 608 -65.45 15.42 -6.81
N ASP A 609 -66.58 14.73 -6.86
CA ASP A 609 -67.90 15.37 -6.78
C ASP A 609 -68.26 15.66 -5.32
N LEU A 610 -68.29 16.94 -5.00
CA LEU A 610 -68.53 17.52 -3.69
C LEU A 610 -69.69 18.53 -3.75
N GLY A 611 -70.58 18.42 -4.74
CA GLY A 611 -71.74 19.32 -4.96
C GLY A 611 -72.74 19.37 -3.80
N ASP A 612 -72.77 18.33 -2.98
CA ASP A 612 -73.61 18.22 -1.76
C ASP A 612 -73.05 18.96 -0.53
N LEU A 613 -71.78 19.36 -0.54
CA LEU A 613 -71.22 20.18 0.54
C LEU A 613 -71.83 21.58 0.56
N LYS A 614 -71.88 22.25 1.71
CA LYS A 614 -72.30 23.66 1.79
C LYS A 614 -71.14 24.58 1.38
N ALA A 615 -71.43 25.81 0.97
CA ALA A 615 -70.39 26.82 0.77
C ALA A 615 -69.60 27.00 2.08
N GLY A 616 -68.26 26.98 1.99
CA GLY A 616 -67.42 26.99 3.19
C GLY A 616 -65.99 26.50 2.97
N LEU A 617 -65.22 26.53 4.06
CA LEU A 617 -63.85 26.07 4.09
C LEU A 617 -63.79 24.57 4.42
N TYR A 618 -62.95 23.83 3.71
CA TYR A 618 -62.69 22.41 3.96
C TYR A 618 -61.20 22.09 3.88
N MET A 619 -60.81 20.97 4.48
CA MET A 619 -59.51 20.36 4.32
C MET A 619 -59.65 19.01 3.60
N ILE A 620 -58.78 18.76 2.64
CA ILE A 620 -58.65 17.46 1.97
C ILE A 620 -57.41 16.79 2.49
N SER A 621 -57.56 15.69 3.22
CA SER A 621 -56.45 14.85 3.67
C SER A 621 -56.30 13.65 2.74
N LEU A 622 -55.13 13.53 2.12
CA LEU A 622 -54.73 12.42 1.25
C LEU A 622 -53.89 11.46 2.08
N GLU A 623 -54.37 10.25 2.32
CA GLU A 623 -53.60 9.18 2.96
C GLU A 623 -52.93 8.35 1.87
N PHE A 624 -51.62 8.14 1.96
CA PHE A 624 -50.85 7.36 0.99
C PHE A 624 -50.69 5.91 1.42
N GLU A 625 -50.42 5.01 0.47
CA GLU A 625 -50.21 3.58 0.71
C GLU A 625 -49.07 3.27 1.68
N ASN A 626 -48.09 4.18 1.77
CA ASN A 626 -46.97 4.08 2.72
C ASN A 626 -47.30 4.59 4.14
N GLY A 627 -48.55 5.03 4.39
CA GLY A 627 -49.02 5.52 5.68
C GLY A 627 -48.81 7.01 5.95
N THR A 628 -48.20 7.77 5.04
CA THR A 628 -48.09 9.24 5.19
C THR A 628 -49.40 9.94 4.83
N THR A 629 -49.59 11.17 5.30
CA THR A 629 -50.76 12.00 4.95
C THR A 629 -50.34 13.38 4.43
N LYS A 630 -51.10 13.94 3.47
CA LYS A 630 -50.95 15.31 2.97
C LYS A 630 -52.29 16.04 3.04
N ALA A 631 -52.34 17.18 3.71
CA ALA A 631 -53.56 17.98 3.85
C ALA A 631 -53.52 19.23 2.96
N LEU A 632 -54.60 19.47 2.19
CA LEU A 632 -54.77 20.60 1.29
C LEU A 632 -56.01 21.41 1.66
N LYS A 633 -55.87 22.74 1.74
CA LYS A 633 -56.98 23.65 2.08
C LYS A 633 -57.79 24.00 0.84
N VAL A 634 -59.11 23.82 0.90
CA VAL A 634 -60.02 24.09 -0.23
C VAL A 634 -61.24 24.90 0.20
N ILE A 635 -61.77 25.71 -0.71
CA ILE A 635 -62.92 26.57 -0.46
C ILE A 635 -64.03 26.19 -1.45
N LYS A 636 -65.20 25.81 -0.93
CA LYS A 636 -66.42 25.67 -1.72
C LYS A 636 -67.17 27.00 -1.78
N LYS A 637 -67.53 27.43 -2.97
CA LYS A 637 -68.37 28.62 -3.19
C LYS A 637 -69.85 28.32 -3.15
#